data_AF-A0A357NGL4-F1
#
_entry.id   AF-A0A357NGL4-F1
#
_cell.length_a   1.000
_cell.length_b   1.000
_cell.length_c   1.000
_cell.angle_alpha   90.00
_cell.angle_beta   90.00
_cell.angle_gamma   90.00
#
_symmetry.space_group_name_H-M   'P 1'
#
loop_
_entity.id
_entity.type
_entity.pdbx_description
1 polymer ?
#
loop_
_entity_poly.entity_id
_entity_poly.type
_entity_poly.pdbx_seq_one_letter_code
_entity_poly.pdbx_strand_id
1 'polypeptide(L)'
;YGNPLGVFSDARLIHVDTSVVPPLKPFLTADMNSDDQPTPLYPVYAWIPVPGATVYEVELCSQPPENPNGTTSSRYRIWEKKGPGYDIYDDIARIQPGTYYWRVRGFDEEDNPLGVYSDAGKFTVDWNRGNYAACFGDSITHGGGAISYSPADPAYSFETYLNFPVVNLGRSGDTTETMNERFTAEVLPFQPRYLIILGGTNSIRGGVTGQQVVRELTALREQCIEHNIRPVFLTLPPINPEAIFRA
;
A
#
# COMPACT_ATOMS: atom_id res chain seq x y z
N TYR A 1 -28.06 10.48 -11.23
CA TYR A 1 -27.99 10.81 -12.66
C TYR A 1 -27.33 12.16 -12.82
N GLY A 2 -26.23 12.26 -13.56
CA GLY A 2 -25.47 13.50 -13.77
C GLY A 2 -25.80 14.11 -15.12
N ASN A 3 -26.00 15.43 -15.16
CA ASN A 3 -26.14 16.17 -16.41
C ASN A 3 -24.74 16.51 -16.96
N PRO A 4 -24.47 16.32 -18.26
CA PRO A 4 -23.17 16.65 -18.84
C PRO A 4 -22.90 18.15 -18.77
N LEU A 5 -21.66 18.52 -18.43
CA LEU A 5 -21.20 19.92 -18.41
C LEU A 5 -20.70 20.42 -19.77
N GLY A 6 -20.66 19.55 -20.79
CA GLY A 6 -20.15 19.87 -22.12
C GLY A 6 -20.41 18.79 -23.16
N VAL A 7 -19.93 19.03 -24.38
CA VAL A 7 -19.95 18.03 -25.47
C VAL A 7 -18.79 17.04 -25.32
N PHE A 8 -18.88 15.91 -26.00
CA PHE A 8 -17.75 14.98 -26.12
C PHE A 8 -16.54 15.68 -26.77
N SER A 9 -15.33 15.23 -26.41
CA SER A 9 -14.13 15.60 -27.15
C SER A 9 -14.21 15.14 -28.61
N ASP A 10 -13.43 15.76 -29.48
CA ASP A 10 -13.28 15.28 -30.86
C ASP A 10 -12.89 13.80 -30.89
N ALA A 11 -13.59 13.03 -31.73
CA ALA A 11 -13.29 11.62 -31.90
C ALA A 11 -11.88 11.46 -32.48
N ARG A 12 -11.11 10.52 -31.93
CA ARG A 12 -9.80 10.12 -32.46
C ARG A 12 -9.90 8.69 -32.98
N LEU A 13 -9.31 8.45 -34.15
CA LEU A 13 -9.19 7.11 -34.71
C LEU A 13 -8.27 6.27 -33.82
N ILE A 14 -8.76 5.11 -33.38
CA ILE A 14 -7.95 4.09 -32.73
C ILE A 14 -7.75 2.97 -33.75
N HIS A 15 -6.49 2.65 -34.05
CA HIS A 15 -6.16 1.50 -34.90
C HIS A 15 -5.91 0.30 -34.01
N VAL A 16 -6.72 -0.75 -34.18
CA VAL A 16 -6.53 -2.05 -33.51
C VAL A 16 -6.35 -3.08 -34.61
N ASP A 17 -5.17 -3.70 -34.67
CA ASP A 17 -4.93 -4.84 -35.54
C ASP A 17 -5.41 -6.11 -34.83
N THR A 18 -6.56 -6.62 -35.26
CA THR A 18 -7.16 -7.83 -34.68
C THR A 18 -6.46 -9.12 -35.10
N SER A 19 -5.49 -9.06 -36.02
CA SER A 19 -4.68 -10.22 -36.44
C SER A 19 -3.48 -10.48 -35.52
N VAL A 20 -3.12 -9.52 -34.66
CA VAL A 20 -2.07 -9.65 -33.65
C VAL A 20 -2.73 -9.83 -32.28
N VAL A 21 -2.68 -11.06 -31.75
CA VAL A 21 -3.07 -11.34 -30.36
C VAL A 21 -1.79 -11.44 -29.54
N PRO A 22 -1.28 -10.35 -28.96
CA PRO A 22 -0.14 -10.44 -28.06
C PRO A 22 -0.53 -11.28 -26.83
N PRO A 23 0.42 -11.96 -26.18
CA PRO A 23 0.14 -12.62 -24.91
C PRO A 23 -0.42 -11.58 -23.93
N LEU A 24 -1.53 -11.92 -23.27
CA LEU A 24 -2.12 -11.03 -22.26
C LEU A 24 -1.12 -10.84 -21.13
N LYS A 25 -0.75 -9.58 -20.90
CA LYS A 25 0.32 -9.19 -19.98
C LYS A 25 -0.12 -7.94 -19.23
N PRO A 26 -0.29 -8.01 -17.90
CA PRO A 26 -0.61 -6.82 -17.13
C PRO A 26 0.50 -5.76 -17.22
N PHE A 27 0.09 -4.49 -17.20
CA PHE A 27 1.02 -3.36 -17.20
C PHE A 27 1.12 -2.78 -15.78
N LEU A 28 2.30 -2.79 -15.19
CA LEU A 28 2.50 -2.28 -13.83
C LEU A 28 2.36 -0.76 -13.80
N THR A 29 1.62 -0.24 -12.82
CA THR A 29 1.42 1.21 -12.61
C THR A 29 2.06 1.71 -11.32
N ALA A 30 2.32 0.82 -10.36
CA ALA A 30 2.97 1.19 -9.11
C ALA A 30 4.49 1.36 -9.27
N ASP A 31 5.00 2.55 -8.92
CA ASP A 31 6.43 2.82 -8.72
C ASP A 31 6.67 3.31 -7.29
N MET A 32 7.05 2.38 -6.43
CA MET A 32 7.16 2.58 -4.97
C MET A 32 8.34 3.44 -4.54
N ASN A 33 9.28 3.73 -5.44
CA ASN A 33 10.40 4.64 -5.18
C ASN A 33 10.43 5.82 -6.16
N SER A 34 9.30 6.09 -6.81
CA SER A 34 9.14 7.29 -7.66
C SER A 34 9.41 8.56 -6.86
N ASP A 35 9.94 9.58 -7.55
CA ASP A 35 10.31 10.88 -6.96
C ASP A 35 11.17 10.77 -5.69
N ASP A 36 12.00 9.73 -5.65
CA ASP A 36 12.86 9.43 -4.50
C ASP A 36 12.03 9.26 -3.22
N GLN A 37 10.84 8.67 -3.26
CA GLN A 37 10.03 8.36 -2.07
C GLN A 37 10.49 7.04 -1.41
N PRO A 38 10.43 6.93 -0.06
CA PRO A 38 10.66 5.66 0.62
C PRO A 38 9.57 4.65 0.28
N THR A 39 9.93 3.37 0.16
CA THR A 39 8.93 2.31 0.04
C THR A 39 8.10 2.19 1.34
N PRO A 40 6.75 2.15 1.26
CA PRO A 40 5.91 1.85 2.41
C PRO A 40 6.26 0.51 3.05
N LEU A 41 6.14 0.41 4.38
CA LEU A 41 6.40 -0.83 5.11
C LEU A 41 5.53 -1.99 4.62
N TYR A 42 4.28 -1.68 4.27
CA TYR A 42 3.34 -2.59 3.63
C TYR A 42 3.10 -2.09 2.20
N PRO A 43 3.85 -2.58 1.20
CA PRO A 43 3.70 -2.09 -0.16
C PRO A 43 2.36 -2.47 -0.78
N VAL A 44 1.97 -1.74 -1.83
CA VAL A 44 0.79 -2.07 -2.64
C VAL A 44 1.20 -2.16 -4.09
N TYR A 45 0.86 -3.29 -4.69
CA TYR A 45 1.18 -3.63 -6.06
C TYR A 45 -0.02 -3.28 -6.92
N ALA A 46 0.14 -2.48 -7.97
CA ALA A 46 -0.97 -2.04 -8.82
C ALA A 46 -0.64 -2.16 -10.32
N TRP A 47 -1.65 -2.49 -11.13
CA TRP A 47 -1.49 -2.72 -12.57
C TRP A 47 -2.76 -2.36 -13.36
N ILE A 48 -2.63 -2.31 -14.68
CA ILE A 48 -3.77 -2.24 -15.61
C ILE A 48 -4.28 -3.67 -15.86
N PRO A 49 -5.55 -3.97 -15.54
CA PRO A 49 -6.17 -5.26 -15.80
C PRO A 49 -6.14 -5.67 -17.28
N VAL A 50 -6.00 -6.97 -17.53
CA VAL A 50 -6.14 -7.55 -18.87
C VAL A 50 -7.57 -8.06 -19.10
N PRO A 51 -8.10 -8.01 -20.34
CA PRO A 51 -9.43 -8.53 -20.65
C PRO A 51 -9.58 -10.01 -20.27
N GLY A 52 -10.73 -10.35 -19.69
CA GLY A 52 -11.07 -11.72 -19.29
C GLY A 52 -10.56 -12.15 -17.92
N ALA A 53 -9.59 -11.44 -17.33
CA ALA A 53 -9.06 -11.80 -16.01
C ALA A 53 -9.96 -11.32 -14.88
N THR A 54 -10.29 -12.22 -13.97
CA THR A 54 -11.13 -11.97 -12.79
C THR A 54 -10.32 -11.99 -11.48
N VAL A 55 -9.21 -12.72 -11.47
CA VAL A 55 -8.27 -12.83 -10.36
C VAL A 55 -6.86 -12.57 -10.86
N TYR A 56 -6.03 -11.98 -10.01
CA TYR A 56 -4.61 -11.75 -10.28
C TYR A 56 -3.76 -12.35 -9.18
N GLU A 57 -2.58 -12.84 -9.55
CA GLU A 57 -1.53 -13.26 -8.62
C GLU A 57 -0.36 -12.28 -8.72
N VAL A 58 -0.03 -11.64 -7.61
CA VAL A 58 1.23 -10.92 -7.46
C VAL A 58 2.28 -11.88 -6.92
N GLU A 59 3.45 -11.85 -7.53
CA GLU A 59 4.66 -12.54 -7.08
C GLU A 59 5.71 -11.50 -6.69
N LEU A 60 6.28 -11.64 -5.50
CA LEU A 60 7.43 -10.89 -5.03
C LEU A 60 8.67 -11.81 -4.95
N CYS A 61 9.80 -11.31 -5.44
CA CYS A 61 11.06 -12.01 -5.57
C CYS A 61 12.20 -11.23 -4.91
N SER A 62 13.18 -11.97 -4.39
CA SER A 62 14.42 -11.44 -3.79
C SER A 62 15.52 -11.13 -4.83
N GLN A 63 15.36 -11.59 -6.07
CA GLN A 63 16.26 -11.35 -7.20
C GLN A 63 15.42 -11.15 -8.47
N PRO A 64 15.98 -10.62 -9.58
CA PRO A 64 15.29 -10.57 -10.85
C PRO A 64 14.76 -11.96 -11.23
N PRO A 65 13.46 -12.10 -11.56
CA PRO A 65 12.90 -13.37 -11.99
C PRO A 65 13.68 -13.93 -13.19
N GLU A 66 14.12 -15.17 -13.10
CA GLU A 66 14.92 -15.85 -14.12
C GLU A 66 14.13 -16.18 -15.39
N ASN A 67 12.81 -16.05 -15.34
CA ASN A 67 11.85 -16.43 -16.38
C ASN A 67 10.95 -15.24 -16.77
N PRO A 68 11.49 -14.16 -17.37
CA PRO A 68 10.69 -13.01 -17.80
C PRO A 68 9.64 -13.44 -18.82
N ASN A 69 8.43 -12.87 -18.72
CA ASN A 69 7.27 -13.27 -19.54
C ASN A 69 6.93 -14.78 -19.44
N GLY A 70 7.36 -15.46 -18.39
CA GLY A 70 6.97 -16.83 -18.11
C GLY A 70 5.54 -16.91 -17.56
N THR A 71 5.07 -18.14 -17.38
CA THR A 71 3.79 -18.45 -16.71
C THR A 71 4.00 -19.21 -15.41
N THR A 72 5.24 -19.56 -15.06
CA THR A 72 5.59 -20.28 -13.82
C THR A 72 6.18 -19.31 -12.80
N SER A 73 6.05 -19.63 -11.52
CA SER A 73 6.73 -18.89 -10.46
C SER A 73 8.25 -18.89 -10.64
N SER A 74 8.91 -17.86 -10.13
CA SER A 74 10.37 -17.75 -10.09
C SER A 74 10.92 -18.58 -8.93
N ARG A 75 12.10 -19.15 -9.10
CA ARG A 75 12.87 -19.78 -8.01
C ARG A 75 13.26 -18.79 -6.89
N TYR A 76 13.17 -17.49 -7.16
CA TYR A 76 13.48 -16.41 -6.23
C TYR A 76 12.25 -15.84 -5.52
N ARG A 77 11.07 -16.43 -5.75
CA ARG A 77 9.83 -16.06 -5.08
C ARG A 77 10.01 -16.14 -3.56
N ILE A 78 9.63 -15.07 -2.89
CA ILE A 78 9.61 -14.97 -1.42
C ILE A 78 8.22 -14.71 -0.87
N TRP A 79 7.28 -14.27 -1.71
CA TRP A 79 5.89 -14.05 -1.34
C TRP A 79 5.01 -14.07 -2.59
N GLU A 80 3.75 -14.45 -2.38
CA GLU A 80 2.71 -14.36 -3.38
C GLU A 80 1.37 -14.05 -2.73
N LYS A 81 0.47 -13.48 -3.52
CA LYS A 81 -0.93 -13.31 -3.12
C LYS A 81 -1.84 -13.25 -4.33
N LYS A 82 -2.97 -13.94 -4.23
CA LYS A 82 -4.07 -13.87 -5.20
C LYS A 82 -5.20 -12.98 -4.69
N GLY A 83 -5.81 -12.22 -5.59
CA GLY A 83 -6.97 -11.39 -5.27
C GLY A 83 -7.66 -10.83 -6.52
N PRO A 84 -8.92 -10.40 -6.40
CA PRO A 84 -9.60 -9.69 -7.47
C PRO A 84 -9.10 -8.23 -7.56
N GLY A 85 -9.47 -7.54 -8.63
CA GLY A 85 -9.23 -6.10 -8.77
C GLY A 85 -7.97 -5.76 -9.57
N TYR A 86 -7.37 -4.61 -9.25
CA TYR A 86 -6.24 -4.02 -9.98
C TYR A 86 -5.08 -3.63 -9.05
N ASP A 87 -5.23 -3.89 -7.76
CA ASP A 87 -4.19 -3.71 -6.75
C ASP A 87 -4.26 -4.79 -5.67
N ILE A 88 -3.11 -5.14 -5.09
CA ILE A 88 -2.99 -6.07 -3.96
C ILE A 88 -2.05 -5.47 -2.92
N TYR A 89 -2.54 -5.45 -1.68
CA TYR A 89 -1.79 -5.02 -0.51
C TYR A 89 -0.96 -6.18 0.03
N ASP A 90 0.31 -5.90 0.27
CA ASP A 90 1.20 -6.80 0.99
C ASP A 90 0.71 -6.96 2.43
N ASP A 91 0.59 -8.21 2.89
CA ASP A 91 0.20 -8.53 4.26
C ASP A 91 1.41 -8.77 5.16
N ILE A 92 2.63 -8.68 4.62
CA ILE A 92 3.88 -8.83 5.35
C ILE A 92 4.66 -7.51 5.27
N ALA A 93 5.13 -7.05 6.44
CA ALA A 93 6.03 -5.91 6.53
C ALA A 93 7.33 -6.17 5.76
N ARG A 94 7.62 -5.36 4.74
CA ARG A 94 8.87 -5.37 3.97
C ARG A 94 9.92 -4.54 4.68
N ILE A 95 10.36 -5.08 5.82
CA ILE A 95 11.28 -4.38 6.72
C ILE A 95 12.75 -4.62 6.40
N GLN A 96 13.09 -5.70 5.70
CA GLN A 96 14.49 -6.04 5.46
C GLN A 96 15.06 -5.17 4.34
N PRO A 97 16.19 -4.46 4.57
CA PRO A 97 16.81 -3.67 3.53
C PRO A 97 17.24 -4.53 2.34
N GLY A 98 17.02 -4.03 1.14
CA GLY A 98 17.33 -4.75 -0.08
C GLY A 98 16.49 -4.32 -1.26
N THR A 99 16.87 -4.81 -2.43
CA THR A 99 16.12 -4.60 -3.67
C THR A 99 15.24 -5.81 -3.92
N TYR A 100 13.96 -5.55 -4.12
CA TYR A 100 12.93 -6.53 -4.43
C TYR A 100 12.42 -6.36 -5.85
N TYR A 101 11.89 -7.44 -6.39
CA TYR A 101 11.31 -7.48 -7.73
C TYR A 101 9.91 -8.07 -7.65
N TRP A 102 8.96 -7.51 -8.35
CA TRP A 102 7.59 -8.01 -8.33
C TRP A 102 6.98 -8.02 -9.72
N ARG A 103 6.03 -8.92 -9.94
CA ARG A 103 5.30 -9.05 -11.20
C ARG A 103 3.92 -9.63 -10.94
N VAL A 104 3.02 -9.47 -11.91
CA VAL A 104 1.63 -9.89 -11.77
C VAL A 104 1.14 -10.62 -13.02
N ARG A 105 0.25 -11.60 -12.83
CA ARG A 105 -0.43 -12.33 -13.92
C ARG A 105 -1.92 -12.47 -13.63
N GLY A 106 -2.74 -12.51 -14.68
CA GLY A 106 -4.19 -12.65 -14.59
C GLY A 106 -4.68 -14.08 -14.86
N PHE A 107 -5.80 -14.43 -14.24
CA PHE A 107 -6.50 -15.71 -14.34
C PHE A 107 -7.98 -15.49 -14.69
N ASP A 108 -8.56 -16.44 -15.40
CA ASP A 108 -10.02 -16.48 -15.65
C ASP A 108 -10.81 -16.98 -14.43
N GLU A 109 -12.14 -17.07 -14.58
CA GLU A 109 -13.04 -17.56 -13.53
C GLU A 109 -12.79 -19.02 -13.14
N GLU A 110 -12.19 -19.82 -14.04
CA GLU A 110 -11.82 -21.20 -13.79
C GLU A 110 -10.38 -21.38 -13.23
N ASP A 111 -9.71 -20.29 -12.83
CA ASP A 111 -8.32 -20.24 -12.34
C ASP A 111 -7.27 -20.72 -13.38
N ASN A 112 -7.58 -20.61 -14.68
CA ASN A 112 -6.58 -20.80 -15.73
C ASN A 112 -5.82 -19.49 -15.97
N PRO A 113 -4.49 -19.54 -16.14
CA PRO A 113 -3.71 -18.35 -16.49
C PRO A 113 -4.05 -17.87 -17.91
N LEU A 114 -4.45 -16.61 -18.04
CA LEU A 114 -4.87 -16.02 -19.33
C LEU A 114 -3.71 -15.52 -20.20
N GLY A 115 -2.50 -15.51 -19.65
CA GLY A 115 -1.31 -15.07 -20.36
C GLY A 115 -0.06 -15.22 -19.51
N VAL A 116 0.82 -14.23 -19.57
CA VAL A 116 2.13 -14.26 -18.93
C VAL A 116 2.20 -13.26 -17.78
N TYR A 117 3.23 -13.38 -16.95
CA TYR A 117 3.55 -12.31 -16.02
C TYR A 117 3.89 -11.01 -16.74
N SER A 118 3.58 -9.90 -16.08
CA SER A 118 4.11 -8.57 -16.39
C SER A 118 5.64 -8.55 -16.46
N ASP A 119 6.20 -7.46 -17.00
CA ASP A 119 7.60 -7.15 -16.72
C ASP A 119 7.76 -6.98 -15.21
N ALA A 120 8.92 -7.35 -14.69
CA ALA A 120 9.18 -7.21 -13.27
C ALA A 120 9.41 -5.74 -12.93
N GLY A 121 8.58 -5.19 -12.05
CA GLY A 121 8.87 -3.95 -11.33
C GLY A 121 9.94 -4.20 -10.27
N LYS A 122 10.60 -3.14 -9.82
CA LYS A 122 11.58 -3.20 -8.73
C LYS A 122 11.33 -2.10 -7.71
N PHE A 123 11.68 -2.36 -6.47
CA PHE A 123 11.74 -1.34 -5.42
C PHE A 123 12.84 -1.68 -4.42
N THR A 124 13.22 -0.71 -3.59
CA THR A 124 14.27 -0.86 -2.59
C THR A 124 13.78 -0.42 -1.22
N VAL A 125 14.00 -1.28 -0.24
CA VAL A 125 13.83 -0.97 1.18
C VAL A 125 15.17 -0.50 1.72
N ASP A 126 15.18 0.68 2.35
CA ASP A 126 16.36 1.26 3.01
C ASP A 126 15.91 1.94 4.31
N TRP A 127 16.48 1.53 5.45
CA TRP A 127 16.14 2.11 6.75
C TRP A 127 16.47 3.60 6.84
N ASN A 128 17.54 4.04 6.17
CA ASN A 128 17.98 5.43 6.26
C ASN A 128 16.96 6.43 5.72
N ARG A 129 16.08 5.94 4.84
CA ARG A 129 14.96 6.70 4.26
C ARG A 129 13.90 7.08 5.30
N GLY A 130 13.85 6.40 6.45
CA GLY A 130 12.92 6.67 7.56
C GLY A 130 13.55 7.40 8.75
N ASN A 131 14.86 7.61 8.78
CA ASN A 131 15.56 8.18 9.93
C ASN A 131 15.11 9.60 10.30
N TYR A 132 14.72 10.41 9.31
CA TYR A 132 14.23 11.77 9.60
C TYR A 132 12.81 11.74 10.17
N ALA A 133 11.87 11.12 9.45
CA ALA A 133 10.49 11.00 9.88
C ALA A 133 9.85 9.70 9.38
N ALA A 134 8.87 9.23 10.12
CA ALA A 134 7.98 8.14 9.72
C ALA A 134 6.53 8.47 10.08
N CYS A 135 5.58 8.01 9.26
CA CYS A 135 4.16 8.03 9.57
C CYS A 135 3.72 6.65 10.09
N PHE A 136 2.92 6.61 11.16
CA PHE A 136 2.51 5.38 11.82
C PHE A 136 1.03 5.42 12.16
N GLY A 137 0.29 4.40 11.74
CA GLY A 137 -1.16 4.45 11.84
C GLY A 137 -1.89 3.34 11.11
N ASP A 138 -3.18 3.57 10.91
CA ASP A 138 -4.10 2.63 10.28
C ASP A 138 -4.19 2.80 8.75
N SER A 139 -5.30 2.36 8.15
CA SER A 139 -5.56 2.50 6.71
C SER A 139 -5.43 3.95 6.24
N ILE A 140 -5.81 4.95 7.03
CA ILE A 140 -5.71 6.36 6.62
C ILE A 140 -4.24 6.75 6.42
N THR A 141 -3.36 6.23 7.26
CA THR A 141 -1.91 6.40 7.09
C THR A 141 -1.39 5.57 5.94
N HIS A 142 -1.78 4.29 5.89
CA HIS A 142 -1.30 3.36 4.90
C HIS A 142 -1.54 3.86 3.47
N GLY A 143 -2.68 4.51 3.22
CA GLY A 143 -3.18 4.91 1.88
C GLY A 143 -4.50 4.21 1.51
N GLY A 144 -5.20 3.62 2.48
CA GLY A 144 -6.55 3.08 2.33
C GLY A 144 -7.64 4.08 2.77
N GLY A 145 -8.85 3.94 2.20
CA GLY A 145 -9.99 4.81 2.52
C GLY A 145 -11.28 4.41 1.79
N ALA A 146 -12.38 5.16 2.02
CA ALA A 146 -13.69 4.93 1.40
C ALA A 146 -13.67 5.03 -0.14
N ILE A 147 -12.68 5.77 -0.67
CA ILE A 147 -12.14 5.59 -2.02
C ILE A 147 -10.68 5.22 -1.78
N SER A 148 -10.33 3.95 -2.00
CA SER A 148 -8.96 3.48 -1.78
C SER A 148 -8.11 3.91 -2.97
N TYR A 149 -7.29 4.93 -2.78
CA TYR A 149 -6.23 5.26 -3.71
C TYR A 149 -4.96 4.63 -3.15
N SER A 150 -4.51 3.57 -3.81
CA SER A 150 -3.32 2.82 -3.43
C SER A 150 -2.16 3.77 -3.03
N PRO A 151 -1.33 3.42 -2.04
CA PRO A 151 -0.08 4.13 -1.72
C PRO A 151 0.89 4.19 -2.92
N ALA A 152 0.63 3.38 -3.95
CA ALA A 152 1.27 3.48 -5.26
C ALA A 152 0.92 4.75 -6.04
N ASP A 153 -0.15 5.46 -5.65
CA ASP A 153 -0.54 6.76 -6.19
C ASP A 153 -0.21 7.87 -5.18
N PRO A 154 0.98 8.49 -5.29
CA PRO A 154 1.43 9.47 -4.31
C PRO A 154 0.48 10.67 -4.21
N ALA A 155 -0.28 11.02 -5.26
CA ALA A 155 -1.17 12.18 -5.27
C ALA A 155 -2.26 12.13 -4.19
N TYR A 156 -2.54 10.95 -3.63
CA TYR A 156 -3.56 10.75 -2.61
C TYR A 156 -3.00 10.45 -1.22
N SER A 157 -1.67 10.36 -1.06
CA SER A 157 -1.04 10.27 0.26
C SER A 157 -0.86 11.67 0.84
N PHE A 158 -1.31 11.88 2.09
CA PHE A 158 -1.05 13.16 2.78
C PHE A 158 0.44 13.42 2.98
N GLU A 159 1.27 12.38 2.89
CA GLU A 159 2.72 12.45 3.03
C GLU A 159 3.36 13.30 1.93
N THR A 160 2.72 13.41 0.76
CA THR A 160 3.21 14.27 -0.34
C THR A 160 3.13 15.76 -0.05
N TYR A 161 2.36 16.18 0.95
CA TYR A 161 2.35 17.57 1.42
C TYR A 161 3.55 17.90 2.31
N LEU A 162 4.32 16.91 2.76
CA LEU A 162 5.51 17.11 3.59
C LEU A 162 6.72 17.44 2.69
N ASN A 163 7.46 18.48 3.06
CA ASN A 163 8.64 18.93 2.31
C ASN A 163 9.94 18.21 2.74
N PHE A 164 9.81 17.04 3.37
CA PHE A 164 10.90 16.21 3.86
C PHE A 164 10.55 14.73 3.65
N PRO A 165 11.56 13.85 3.51
CA PRO A 165 11.31 12.42 3.34
C PRO A 165 10.63 11.83 4.58
N VAL A 166 9.61 11.01 4.34
CA VAL A 166 8.89 10.27 5.36
C VAL A 166 8.63 8.86 4.88
N VAL A 167 8.85 7.86 5.74
CA VAL A 167 8.47 6.47 5.44
C VAL A 167 7.07 6.17 5.98
N ASN A 168 6.24 5.56 5.15
CA ASN A 168 4.91 5.13 5.54
C ASN A 168 4.97 3.78 6.26
N LEU A 169 4.70 3.77 7.56
CA LEU A 169 4.61 2.58 8.40
C LEU A 169 3.14 2.24 8.73
N GLY A 170 2.18 2.78 7.97
CA GLY A 170 0.76 2.52 8.15
C GLY A 170 0.38 1.08 7.83
N ARG A 171 -0.59 0.52 8.56
CA ARG A 171 -1.13 -0.82 8.33
C ARG A 171 -2.65 -0.79 8.38
N SER A 172 -3.29 -1.19 7.30
CA SER A 172 -4.75 -1.24 7.22
C SER A 172 -5.33 -2.14 8.30
N GLY A 173 -6.33 -1.64 9.03
CA GLY A 173 -7.00 -2.36 10.12
C GLY A 173 -6.40 -2.14 11.51
N ASP A 174 -5.26 -1.44 11.63
CA ASP A 174 -4.64 -1.20 12.94
C ASP A 174 -5.59 -0.49 13.92
N THR A 175 -5.59 -0.99 15.15
CA THR A 175 -6.05 -0.30 16.35
C THR A 175 -4.87 0.29 17.11
N THR A 176 -5.14 1.20 18.04
CA THR A 176 -4.11 1.75 18.95
C THR A 176 -3.41 0.69 19.80
N GLU A 177 -4.08 -0.42 20.11
CA GLU A 177 -3.47 -1.61 20.73
C GLU A 177 -2.43 -2.25 19.81
N THR A 178 -2.83 -2.65 18.58
CA THR A 178 -1.91 -3.29 17.62
C THR A 178 -0.74 -2.39 17.20
N MET A 179 -0.95 -1.08 17.17
CA MET A 179 0.12 -0.10 16.96
C MET A 179 1.16 -0.15 18.08
N ASN A 180 0.76 -0.31 19.34
CA ASN A 180 1.71 -0.49 20.45
C ASN A 180 2.47 -1.81 20.32
N GLU A 181 1.79 -2.89 19.94
CA GLU A 181 2.38 -4.23 19.81
C GLU A 181 3.49 -4.28 18.74
N ARG A 182 3.28 -3.62 17.60
CA ARG A 182 4.24 -3.66 16.48
C ARG A 182 5.31 -2.56 16.52
N PHE A 183 5.22 -1.59 17.43
CA PHE A 183 6.14 -0.44 17.49
C PHE A 183 7.62 -0.87 17.50
N THR A 184 7.99 -1.78 18.39
CA THR A 184 9.38 -2.23 18.53
C THR A 184 9.89 -2.89 17.25
N ALA A 185 9.06 -3.73 16.63
CA ALA A 185 9.44 -4.48 15.44
C ALA A 185 9.48 -3.60 14.18
N GLU A 186 8.60 -2.59 14.07
CA GLU A 186 8.30 -1.94 12.80
C GLU A 186 8.66 -0.44 12.75
N VAL A 187 8.85 0.20 13.90
CA VAL A 187 9.30 1.61 13.97
C VAL A 187 10.79 1.70 14.26
N LEU A 188 11.28 0.93 15.24
CA LEU A 188 12.67 1.07 15.71
C LEU A 188 13.74 0.77 14.65
N PRO A 189 13.55 -0.15 13.68
CA PRO A 189 14.54 -0.37 12.64
C PRO A 189 14.82 0.89 11.79
N PHE A 190 13.83 1.76 11.62
CA PHE A 190 13.96 3.04 10.90
C PHE A 190 14.49 4.18 11.77
N GLN A 191 14.58 4.01 13.09
CA GLN A 191 15.07 5.01 14.05
C GLN A 191 14.60 6.47 13.75
N PRO A 192 13.30 6.71 13.53
CA PRO A 192 12.84 8.02 13.08
C PRO A 192 13.05 9.08 14.16
N ARG A 193 13.56 10.27 13.80
CA ARG A 193 13.62 11.40 14.73
C ARG A 193 12.23 11.92 15.09
N TYR A 194 11.30 11.88 14.14
CA TYR A 194 9.91 12.28 14.32
C TYR A 194 8.97 11.14 13.90
N LEU A 195 8.06 10.75 14.79
CA LEU A 195 7.01 9.79 14.46
C LEU A 195 5.67 10.52 14.38
N ILE A 196 5.11 10.61 13.18
CA ILE A 196 3.80 11.20 12.91
C ILE A 196 2.76 10.10 13.10
N ILE A 197 1.89 10.25 14.11
CA ILE A 197 1.01 9.19 14.57
C ILE A 197 -0.45 9.54 14.25
N LEU A 198 -1.11 8.70 13.47
CA LEU A 198 -2.55 8.79 13.18
C LEU A 198 -3.21 7.43 13.42
N GLY A 199 -3.78 7.25 14.60
CA GLY A 199 -4.43 5.99 14.99
C GLY A 199 -5.51 6.19 16.03
N GLY A 200 -6.51 5.30 16.01
CA GLY A 200 -7.64 5.30 16.93
C GLY A 200 -9.00 5.23 16.24
N THR A 201 -9.07 5.46 14.93
CA THR A 201 -10.32 5.34 14.16
C THR A 201 -10.91 3.93 14.28
N ASN A 202 -10.10 2.90 14.01
CA ASN A 202 -10.56 1.51 14.12
C ASN A 202 -10.84 1.08 15.55
N SER A 203 -10.08 1.57 16.53
CA SER A 203 -10.35 1.32 17.95
C SER A 203 -11.75 1.81 18.33
N ILE A 204 -12.07 3.07 18.03
CA ILE A 204 -13.37 3.67 18.36
C ILE A 204 -14.50 3.00 17.58
N ARG A 205 -14.30 2.72 16.29
CA ARG A 205 -15.28 1.97 15.48
C ARG A 205 -15.50 0.55 16.01
N GLY A 206 -14.47 -0.08 16.57
CA GLY A 206 -14.54 -1.38 17.24
C GLY A 206 -15.10 -1.34 18.66
N GLY A 207 -15.58 -0.19 19.14
CA GLY A 207 -16.19 -0.05 20.47
C GLY A 207 -15.23 0.25 21.62
N VAL A 208 -13.95 0.49 21.34
CA VAL A 208 -12.97 0.91 22.35
C VAL A 208 -13.30 2.34 22.81
N THR A 209 -13.33 2.54 24.13
CA THR A 209 -13.63 3.86 24.72
C THR A 209 -12.56 4.89 24.37
N GLY A 210 -12.93 6.16 24.23
CA GLY A 210 -11.96 7.23 24.01
C GLY A 210 -10.90 7.32 25.11
N GLN A 211 -11.26 6.99 26.35
CA GLN A 211 -10.33 6.93 27.48
C GLN A 211 -9.27 5.83 27.29
N GLN A 212 -9.66 4.66 26.80
CA GLN A 212 -8.73 3.57 26.51
C GLN A 212 -7.81 3.94 25.34
N VAL A 213 -8.36 4.53 24.25
CA VAL A 213 -7.56 5.04 23.13
C VAL A 213 -6.52 6.05 23.59
N VAL A 214 -6.89 7.01 24.46
CA VAL A 214 -5.94 7.99 25.01
C VAL A 214 -4.84 7.32 25.84
N ARG A 215 -5.16 6.28 26.61
CA ARG A 215 -4.15 5.51 27.38
C ARG A 215 -3.17 4.80 26.45
N GLU A 216 -3.65 4.14 25.41
CA GLU A 216 -2.81 3.43 24.44
C GLU A 216 -1.93 4.39 23.63
N LEU A 217 -2.45 5.56 23.23
CA LEU A 217 -1.64 6.61 22.61
C LEU A 217 -0.60 7.20 23.58
N THR A 218 -0.92 7.26 24.88
CA THR A 218 0.04 7.66 25.93
C THR A 218 1.16 6.64 26.08
N ALA A 219 0.85 5.34 26.06
CA ALA A 219 1.87 4.29 26.07
C ALA A 219 2.76 4.37 24.81
N LEU A 220 2.19 4.62 23.63
CA LEU A 220 2.96 4.79 22.40
C LEU A 220 3.88 6.01 22.46
N ARG A 221 3.44 7.11 23.09
CA ARG A 221 4.29 8.28 23.38
C ARG A 221 5.45 7.91 24.28
N GLU A 222 5.22 7.12 25.33
CA GLU A 222 6.26 6.68 26.26
C GLU A 222 7.32 5.85 25.53
N GLN A 223 6.91 4.87 24.71
CA GLN A 223 7.82 4.12 23.85
C GLN A 223 8.66 5.04 22.94
N CYS A 224 8.05 6.08 22.34
CA CYS A 224 8.81 7.04 21.53
C CYS A 224 9.88 7.77 22.36
N ILE A 225 9.52 8.28 23.54
CA ILE A 225 10.43 9.05 24.40
C ILE A 225 11.60 8.18 24.87
N GLU A 226 11.34 6.94 25.27
CA GLU A 226 12.36 5.97 25.69
C GLU A 226 13.41 5.71 24.60
N HIS A 227 13.01 5.80 23.34
CA HIS A 227 13.88 5.60 22.19
C HIS A 227 14.37 6.91 21.53
N ASN A 228 14.22 8.06 22.19
CA ASN A 228 14.60 9.39 21.69
C ASN A 228 13.89 9.81 20.38
N ILE A 229 12.70 9.27 20.16
CA ILE A 229 11.80 9.59 19.04
C ILE A 229 10.83 10.67 19.51
N ARG A 230 10.61 11.71 18.70
CA ARG A 230 9.63 12.76 19.00
C ARG A 230 8.27 12.42 18.40
N PRO A 231 7.25 12.07 19.20
CA PRO A 231 5.93 11.78 18.67
C PRO A 231 5.19 13.08 18.28
N VAL A 232 4.44 13.01 17.19
CA VAL A 232 3.55 14.06 16.67
C VAL A 232 2.19 13.42 16.41
N PHE A 233 1.24 13.63 17.32
CA PHE A 233 -0.11 13.08 17.17
C PHE A 233 -0.95 13.92 16.22
N LEU A 234 -1.56 13.27 15.23
CA LEU A 234 -2.56 13.85 14.36
C LEU A 234 -3.96 13.65 14.96
N THR A 235 -4.87 14.56 14.64
CA THR A 235 -6.27 14.47 15.08
C THR A 235 -7.04 13.47 14.22
N LEU A 236 -7.81 12.60 14.87
CA LEU A 236 -8.74 11.71 14.18
C LEU A 236 -9.74 12.50 13.33
N PRO A 237 -10.18 11.98 12.17
CA PRO A 237 -11.30 12.54 11.43
C PRO A 237 -12.56 12.63 12.31
N PRO A 238 -13.49 13.56 12.01
CA PRO A 238 -14.75 13.67 12.74
C PRO A 238 -15.49 12.32 12.82
N ILE A 239 -15.93 11.96 14.02
CA ILE A 239 -16.62 10.71 14.30
C ILE A 239 -18.12 10.98 14.40
N ASN A 240 -18.94 10.16 13.72
CA ASN A 240 -20.38 10.15 13.85
C ASN A 240 -20.83 8.82 14.50
N PRO A 241 -21.01 8.78 15.84
CA PRO A 241 -21.35 7.56 16.56
C PRO A 241 -22.63 6.89 16.02
N GLU A 242 -23.67 7.67 15.72
CA GLU A 242 -24.92 7.13 15.20
C GLU A 242 -24.76 6.43 13.86
N ALA A 243 -23.85 6.90 13.00
CA ALA A 243 -23.57 6.27 11.71
C ALA A 243 -22.78 4.98 11.89
N ILE A 244 -21.85 4.93 12.86
CA ILE A 244 -21.06 3.73 13.17
C ILE A 244 -21.95 2.59 13.65
N PHE A 245 -22.93 2.87 14.53
CA PHE A 245 -23.83 1.83 15.04
C PHE A 245 -24.85 1.30 14.02
N ARG A 246 -24.98 1.96 12.85
CA ARG A 246 -25.92 1.57 11.78
C ARG A 246 -25.27 0.70 10.70
N ALA A 247 -23.94 0.66 10.64
CA ALA A 247 -23.15 -0.07 9.64
C ALA A 247 -22.83 -1.50 10.14
#